data_AF-A0A290Q4T7-F1
#
_entry.id   AF-A0A290Q4T7-F1
#
_cell.length_a   1.000
_cell.length_b   1.000
_cell.length_c   1.000
_cell.angle_alpha   90.00
_cell.angle_beta   90.00
_cell.angle_gamma   90.00
#
_symmetry.space_group_name_H-M   'P 1'
#
loop_
_entity.id
_entity.type
_entity.pdbx_description
1 polymer ?
#
loop_
_entity_poly.entity_id
_entity_poly.type
_entity_poly.pdbx_seq_one_letter_code
_entity_poly.pdbx_strand_id
1 'polypeptide(L)'
;MDANNTVLPKMNTAPPNLARGEVISKIHWGAELDDVIELLRSKYHIVGIEADALIEEAIAIRKAEVRKKAAVRLAFALVGLIISLTYFGIQYFGGFIRIGFGLILMGSLGLTSLTVACRNIVRAFTGESSGPV
;
A
#
# COMPACT_ATOMS: atom_id res chain seq x y z
N MET A 1 8.33 -3.35 65.11
CA MET A 1 9.36 -2.83 64.18
C MET A 1 9.04 -3.43 62.83
N ASP A 2 8.10 -2.81 62.13
CA ASP A 2 7.48 -3.39 60.94
C ASP A 2 8.34 -3.14 59.72
N ALA A 3 8.71 -4.24 59.07
CA ALA A 3 9.44 -4.26 57.83
C ALA A 3 8.62 -3.57 56.73
N ASN A 4 9.18 -2.48 56.24
CA ASN A 4 8.66 -1.65 55.17
C ASN A 4 8.53 -2.49 53.88
N ASN A 5 7.30 -2.88 53.55
CA ASN A 5 6.95 -3.65 52.37
C ASN A 5 6.93 -2.73 51.15
N THR A 6 8.09 -2.50 50.54
CA THR A 6 8.21 -1.80 49.25
C THR A 6 7.69 -2.69 48.14
N VAL A 7 6.38 -2.62 47.90
CA VAL A 7 5.73 -3.16 46.71
C VAL A 7 6.27 -2.38 45.52
N LEU A 8 7.23 -2.97 44.79
CA LEU A 8 7.66 -2.45 43.51
C LEU A 8 6.43 -2.39 42.57
N PRO A 9 6.19 -1.27 41.89
CA PRO A 9 5.09 -1.19 40.92
C PRO A 9 5.33 -2.26 39.85
N LYS A 10 4.37 -3.18 39.69
CA LYS A 10 4.35 -4.11 38.56
C LYS A 10 4.42 -3.28 37.29
N MET A 11 5.59 -3.25 36.65
CA MET A 11 5.74 -2.69 35.31
C MET A 11 4.77 -3.43 34.42
N ASN A 12 3.70 -2.75 34.04
CA ASN A 12 2.67 -3.25 33.17
C ASN A 12 3.23 -3.22 31.74
N THR A 13 4.14 -4.14 31.44
CA THR A 13 4.61 -4.36 30.08
C THR A 13 3.44 -4.96 29.32
N ALA A 14 2.71 -4.12 28.59
CA ALA A 14 1.68 -4.58 27.67
C ALA A 14 2.29 -5.67 26.76
N PRO A 15 1.56 -6.76 26.46
CA PRO A 15 2.12 -7.87 25.70
C PRO A 15 2.63 -7.36 24.35
N PRO A 16 3.80 -7.83 23.87
CA PRO A 16 4.47 -7.30 22.67
C PRO A 16 3.59 -7.32 21.41
N ASN A 17 2.57 -8.18 21.38
CA ASN A 17 1.59 -8.26 20.30
C ASN A 17 0.66 -7.03 20.19
N LEU A 18 0.38 -6.34 21.31
CA LEU A 18 -0.47 -5.13 21.32
C LEU A 18 0.27 -3.92 20.75
N ALA A 19 1.55 -3.74 21.13
CA ALA A 19 2.40 -2.68 20.59
C ALA A 19 2.56 -2.81 19.06
N ARG A 20 2.80 -4.04 18.59
CA ARG A 20 2.92 -4.35 17.15
C ARG A 20 1.66 -3.99 16.37
N GLY A 21 0.48 -4.32 16.90
CA GLY A 21 -0.80 -3.98 16.26
C GLY A 21 -1.04 -2.47 16.15
N GLU A 22 -0.73 -1.72 17.20
CA GLU A 22 -0.93 -0.26 17.24
C GLU A 22 0.05 0.47 16.31
N VAL A 23 1.31 0.02 16.23
CA VAL A 23 2.33 0.54 15.30
C VAL A 23 1.95 0.28 13.85
N ILE A 24 1.54 -0.94 13.51
CA ILE A 24 1.09 -1.29 12.14
C ILE A 24 -0.11 -0.43 11.75
N SER A 25 -1.08 -0.26 12.64
CA SER A 25 -2.25 0.59 12.40
C SER A 25 -1.84 2.04 12.15
N LYS A 26 -1.01 2.65 13.00
CA LYS A 26 -0.57 4.04 12.82
C LYS A 26 0.20 4.27 11.53
N ILE A 27 1.12 3.36 11.19
CA ILE A 27 1.87 3.43 9.92
C ILE A 27 0.94 3.22 8.73
N HIS A 28 -0.08 2.37 8.85
CA HIS A 28 -1.11 2.19 7.82
C HIS A 28 -1.86 3.49 7.54
N TRP A 29 -2.23 4.25 8.58
CA TRP A 29 -2.90 5.56 8.47
C TRP A 29 -1.98 6.71 8.07
N GLY A 30 -0.68 6.47 7.90
CA GLY A 30 0.27 7.49 7.47
C GLY A 30 0.73 8.44 8.57
N ALA A 31 0.69 8.01 9.84
CA ALA A 31 1.35 8.76 10.91
C ALA A 31 2.85 8.92 10.63
N GLU A 32 3.43 10.04 11.07
CA GLU A 32 4.87 10.26 10.94
C GLU A 32 5.64 9.23 11.77
N LEU A 33 6.84 8.87 11.29
CA LEU A 33 7.70 7.92 11.99
C LEU A 33 8.02 8.40 13.41
N ASP A 34 8.22 9.71 13.60
CA ASP A 34 8.55 10.31 14.89
C ASP A 34 7.40 10.14 15.90
N ASP A 35 6.14 10.28 15.47
CA ASP A 35 4.95 10.03 16.29
C ASP A 35 4.85 8.56 16.74
N VAL A 36 5.27 7.64 15.86
CA VAL A 36 5.25 6.21 16.13
C VAL A 36 6.35 5.82 17.12
N ILE A 37 7.54 6.41 16.96
CA ILE A 37 8.67 6.25 17.89
C ILE A 37 8.31 6.81 19.27
N GLU A 38 7.70 8.00 19.33
CA GLU A 38 7.26 8.61 20.58
C GLU A 38 6.18 7.78 21.27
N LEU A 39 5.27 7.16 20.52
CA LEU A 39 4.26 6.25 21.07
C LEU A 39 4.88 4.95 21.63
N LEU A 40 5.84 4.35 20.92
CA LEU A 40 6.57 3.16 21.38
C LEU A 40 7.36 3.45 22.67
N ARG A 41 7.98 4.63 22.75
CA ARG A 41 8.71 5.09 23.94
C ARG A 41 7.78 5.40 25.11
N SER A 42 6.69 6.14 24.87
CA SER A 42 5.83 6.67 25.95
C SER A 42 4.87 5.62 26.51
N LYS A 43 4.22 4.82 25.66
CA LYS A 43 3.23 3.82 26.10
C LYS A 43 3.82 2.45 26.41
N TYR A 44 4.84 2.03 25.65
CA TYR A 44 5.35 0.66 25.71
C TYR A 44 6.78 0.57 26.26
N HIS A 45 7.44 1.71 26.44
CA HIS A 45 8.84 1.79 26.90
C HIS A 45 9.82 0.97 26.04
N ILE A 46 9.49 0.78 24.76
CA ILE A 46 10.34 0.11 23.77
C ILE A 46 11.20 1.19 23.12
N VAL A 47 12.53 1.02 23.14
CA VAL A 47 13.49 2.03 22.65
C VAL A 47 14.65 1.34 21.93
N GLY A 48 15.21 1.99 20.92
CA GLY A 48 16.38 1.51 20.19
C GLY A 48 16.04 0.42 19.18
N ILE A 49 16.88 -0.61 19.10
CA ILE A 49 16.87 -1.62 18.03
C ILE A 49 15.52 -2.36 17.93
N GLU A 50 14.85 -2.63 19.05
CA GLU A 50 13.54 -3.29 19.04
C GLU A 50 12.43 -2.39 18.46
N ALA A 51 12.48 -1.08 18.72
CA ALA A 51 11.52 -0.14 18.14
C ALA A 51 11.74 -0.02 16.63
N ASP A 52 13.00 0.06 16.20
CA ASP A 52 13.38 0.15 14.79
C ASP A 52 12.94 -1.09 14.00
N ALA A 53 13.12 -2.28 14.57
CA ALA A 53 12.69 -3.54 13.95
C ALA A 53 11.17 -3.62 13.76
N LEU A 54 10.39 -3.13 14.74
CA LEU A 54 8.92 -3.09 14.65
C LEU A 54 8.44 -2.10 13.58
N ILE A 55 9.10 -0.94 13.49
CA ILE A 55 8.78 0.08 12.49
C ILE A 55 9.14 -0.41 11.09
N GLU A 56 10.31 -1.02 10.91
CA GLU A 56 10.75 -1.57 9.63
C GLU A 56 9.78 -2.67 9.15
N GLU A 57 9.35 -3.55 10.05
CA GLU A 57 8.36 -4.58 9.74
C GLU A 57 7.02 -3.97 9.32
N ALA A 58 6.52 -2.98 10.04
CA ALA A 58 5.27 -2.30 9.70
C ALA A 58 5.34 -1.56 8.35
N ILE A 59 6.48 -0.94 8.04
CA ILE A 59 6.73 -0.34 6.72
C ILE A 59 6.76 -1.42 5.63
N ALA A 60 7.40 -2.56 5.87
CA ALA A 60 7.45 -3.66 4.93
C ALA A 60 6.05 -4.22 4.63
N ILE A 61 5.20 -4.39 5.65
CA ILE A 61 3.80 -4.82 5.50
C ILE A 61 3.02 -3.81 4.66
N ARG A 62 3.13 -2.51 4.96
CA ARG A 62 2.47 -1.45 4.19
C ARG A 62 2.90 -1.46 2.73
N LYS A 63 4.21 -1.57 2.46
CA LYS A 63 4.74 -1.67 1.09
C LYS A 63 4.19 -2.90 0.35
N ALA A 64 4.08 -4.05 1.02
CA ALA A 64 3.54 -5.26 0.43
C ALA A 64 2.04 -5.12 0.07
N GLU A 65 1.24 -4.47 0.91
CA GLU A 65 -0.18 -4.21 0.62
C GLU A 65 -0.37 -3.24 -0.55
N VAL A 66 0.43 -2.18 -0.61
CA VAL A 66 0.40 -1.23 -1.74
C VAL A 66 0.75 -1.94 -3.05
N ARG A 67 1.76 -2.82 -3.04
CA ARG A 67 2.14 -3.64 -4.19
C ARG A 67 1.01 -4.57 -4.63
N LYS A 68 0.32 -5.24 -3.70
CA LYS A 68 -0.83 -6.10 -4.01
C LYS A 68 -1.98 -5.32 -4.67
N LYS A 69 -2.34 -4.15 -4.11
CA LYS A 69 -3.38 -3.29 -4.70
C LYS A 69 -2.99 -2.79 -6.09
N ALA A 70 -1.73 -2.42 -6.29
CA ALA A 70 -1.21 -2.03 -7.61
C ALA A 70 -1.27 -3.20 -8.61
N ALA A 71 -0.91 -4.42 -8.19
CA ALA A 71 -0.97 -5.61 -9.04
C ALA A 71 -2.40 -5.93 -9.52
N VAL A 72 -3.40 -5.83 -8.64
CA VAL A 72 -4.82 -6.03 -9.03
C VAL A 72 -5.26 -4.99 -10.06
N ARG A 73 -4.93 -3.71 -9.85
CA ARG A 73 -5.25 -2.65 -10.82
C ARG A 73 -4.54 -2.86 -12.16
N LEU A 74 -3.31 -3.36 -12.12
CA LEU A 74 -2.54 -3.69 -13.33
C LEU A 74 -3.18 -4.86 -14.08
N ALA A 75 -3.67 -5.89 -13.38
CA ALA A 75 -4.38 -7.00 -14.01
C ALA A 75 -5.65 -6.54 -14.75
N PHE A 76 -6.46 -5.68 -14.14
CA PHE A 76 -7.64 -5.10 -14.81
C PHE A 76 -7.26 -4.26 -16.04
N ALA A 77 -6.22 -3.42 -15.93
CA ALA A 77 -5.73 -2.63 -17.06
C ALA A 77 -5.24 -3.52 -18.22
N LEU A 78 -4.53 -4.62 -17.89
CA LEU A 78 -4.02 -5.56 -18.87
C LEU A 78 -5.15 -6.27 -19.64
N VAL A 79 -6.24 -6.65 -18.96
CA VAL A 79 -7.44 -7.21 -19.63
C VAL A 79 -8.04 -6.20 -20.62
N GLY A 80 -8.22 -4.94 -20.20
CA GLY A 80 -8.74 -3.90 -21.09
C GLY A 80 -7.83 -3.63 -22.29
N LEU A 81 -6.51 -3.67 -22.07
CA LEU A 81 -5.51 -3.50 -23.13
C LEU A 81 -5.58 -4.65 -24.15
N ILE A 82 -5.68 -5.90 -23.69
CA ILE A 82 -5.80 -7.08 -24.57
C ILE A 82 -7.06 -6.98 -25.43
N ILE A 83 -8.20 -6.61 -24.84
CA ILE A 83 -9.46 -6.47 -25.58
C ILE A 83 -9.33 -5.38 -26.66
N SER A 84 -8.76 -4.23 -26.30
CA SER A 84 -8.53 -3.12 -27.25
C SER A 84 -7.58 -3.55 -28.39
N LEU A 85 -6.43 -4.15 -28.06
CA LEU A 85 -5.47 -4.66 -29.05
C LEU A 85 -6.08 -5.71 -29.97
N THR A 86 -6.88 -6.63 -29.43
CA THR A 86 -7.56 -7.66 -30.22
C THR A 86 -8.55 -7.03 -31.19
N TYR A 87 -9.34 -6.04 -30.73
CA TYR A 87 -10.28 -5.30 -31.58
C TYR A 87 -9.56 -4.58 -32.73
N PHE A 88 -8.51 -3.82 -32.43
CA PHE A 88 -7.72 -3.12 -33.45
C PHE A 88 -7.00 -4.09 -34.40
N GLY A 89 -6.51 -5.22 -33.89
CA GLY A 89 -5.88 -6.27 -34.69
C GLY A 89 -6.84 -6.86 -35.72
N ILE A 90 -8.04 -7.28 -35.29
CA ILE A 90 -9.08 -7.79 -36.19
C ILE A 90 -9.46 -6.74 -37.24
N GLN A 91 -9.58 -5.48 -36.83
CA GLN A 91 -9.96 -4.39 -37.73
C GLN A 91 -8.87 -4.07 -38.76
N TYR A 92 -7.60 -4.16 -38.38
CA TYR A 92 -6.44 -3.99 -39.26
C TYR A 92 -6.34 -5.11 -40.31
N PHE A 93 -6.43 -6.37 -39.89
CA PHE A 93 -6.37 -7.52 -40.81
C PHE A 93 -7.63 -7.70 -41.66
N GLY A 94 -8.79 -7.29 -41.14
CA GLY A 94 -10.05 -7.35 -41.87
C GLY A 94 -10.19 -6.32 -43.00
N GLY A 95 -9.29 -5.33 -43.10
CA GLY A 95 -9.33 -4.30 -44.15
C GLY A 95 -10.53 -3.34 -44.06
N PHE A 96 -11.36 -3.46 -43.02
CA PHE A 96 -12.54 -2.62 -42.80
C PHE A 96 -12.23 -1.55 -41.75
N ILE A 97 -11.62 -0.45 -42.17
CA ILE A 97 -11.56 0.78 -41.36
C ILE A 97 -12.94 1.47 -41.47
N ARG A 98 -13.96 0.86 -40.85
CA ARG A 98 -15.22 1.57 -40.60
C ARG A 98 -14.98 2.55 -39.46
N ILE A 99 -14.76 3.82 -39.82
CA ILE A 99 -14.80 4.94 -38.88
C ILE A 99 -16.23 5.00 -38.36
N GLY A 100 -16.45 4.48 -37.16
CA GLY A 100 -17.75 4.41 -36.52
C GLY A 100 -17.62 4.52 -35.02
N PHE A 101 -18.76 4.60 -34.34
CA PHE A 101 -18.84 4.80 -32.89
C PHE A 101 -18.00 3.78 -32.09
N GLY A 102 -17.86 2.55 -32.60
CA GLY A 102 -17.03 1.50 -31.99
C GLY A 102 -15.55 1.84 -31.87
N LEU A 103 -14.97 2.55 -32.84
CA LEU A 103 -13.56 2.96 -32.81
C LEU A 103 -13.31 4.02 -31.73
N ILE A 104 -14.24 4.96 -31.58
CA ILE A 104 -14.17 6.02 -30.57
C ILE A 104 -14.31 5.41 -29.16
N LEU A 105 -15.27 4.50 -28.98
CA LEU A 105 -15.46 3.79 -27.72
C LEU A 105 -14.22 2.97 -27.34
N MET A 106 -13.73 2.11 -28.23
CA MET A 106 -12.56 1.26 -27.95
C MET A 106 -11.25 2.05 -27.83
N GLY A 107 -11.12 3.14 -28.57
CA GLY A 107 -9.99 4.07 -28.42
C GLY A 107 -9.99 4.75 -27.05
N SER A 108 -11.15 5.25 -26.59
CA SER A 108 -11.28 5.86 -25.26
C SER A 108 -11.04 4.85 -24.12
N LEU A 109 -11.51 3.61 -24.29
CA LEU A 109 -11.26 2.52 -23.36
C LEU A 109 -9.77 2.15 -23.32
N GLY A 110 -9.11 2.11 -24.48
CA GLY A 110 -7.68 1.85 -24.60
C GLY A 110 -6.85 2.94 -23.93
N LEU A 111 -7.18 4.22 -24.16
CA LEU A 111 -6.47 5.36 -23.59
C LEU A 111 -6.62 5.42 -22.05
N THR A 112 -7.83 5.19 -21.55
CA THR A 112 -8.08 5.16 -20.09
C THR A 112 -7.35 3.99 -19.44
N SER A 113 -7.36 2.81 -20.06
CA SER A 113 -6.59 1.66 -19.59
C SER A 113 -5.08 1.93 -19.59
N LEU A 114 -4.55 2.53 -20.67
CA LEU A 114 -3.14 2.89 -20.78
C LEU A 114 -2.71 3.92 -19.72
N THR A 115 -3.56 4.91 -19.45
CA THR A 115 -3.30 5.92 -18.40
C THR A 115 -3.26 5.28 -17.02
N VAL A 116 -4.18 4.35 -16.73
CA VAL A 116 -4.20 3.60 -15.48
C VAL A 116 -2.99 2.66 -15.37
N ALA A 117 -2.60 2.00 -16.46
CA ALA A 117 -1.42 1.15 -16.52
C ALA A 117 -0.14 1.95 -16.24
N CYS A 118 0.07 3.08 -16.94
CA CYS A 118 1.18 3.98 -16.70
C CYS A 118 1.22 4.45 -15.24
N ARG A 119 0.08 4.89 -14.69
CA ARG A 119 0.03 5.36 -13.30
C ARG A 119 0.34 4.25 -12.29
N ASN A 120 -0.06 3.01 -12.55
CA ASN A 120 0.27 1.86 -11.69
C ASN A 120 1.72 1.43 -11.85
N ILE A 121 2.28 1.47 -13.06
CA ILE A 121 3.70 1.18 -13.32
C ILE A 121 4.56 2.21 -12.59
N VAL A 122 4.27 3.51 -12.73
CA VAL A 122 4.97 4.58 -12.00
C VAL A 122 4.90 4.32 -10.51
N ARG A 123 3.72 4.07 -9.93
CA ARG A 123 3.57 3.74 -8.49
C ARG A 123 4.33 2.48 -8.06
N ALA A 124 4.42 1.46 -8.92
CA ALA A 124 5.16 0.25 -8.65
C ALA A 124 6.69 0.49 -8.64
N PHE A 125 7.17 1.39 -9.51
CA PHE A 125 8.59 1.74 -9.63
C PHE A 125 9.06 2.76 -8.59
N THR A 126 8.29 3.82 -8.30
CA THR A 126 8.71 4.82 -7.30
C THR A 126 8.45 4.38 -5.87
N GLY A 127 7.54 3.44 -5.60
CA GLY A 127 7.22 3.00 -4.24
C GLY A 127 6.57 4.08 -3.35
N GLU A 128 6.44 5.31 -3.84
CA GLU A 128 5.75 6.42 -3.18
C GLU A 128 4.26 6.37 -3.50
N SER A 129 3.44 6.10 -2.48
CA SER A 129 2.02 6.43 -2.51
C SER A 129 1.85 7.94 -2.34
N SER A 130 2.09 8.72 -3.40
CA SER A 130 1.64 10.12 -3.46
C SER A 130 0.12 10.13 -3.52
N GLY A 131 -0.51 10.21 -2.36
CA GLY A 131 -1.94 10.44 -2.18
C GLY A 131 -2.45 9.93 -0.84
N PRO A 132 -3.17 10.76 -0.05
CA PRO A 132 -3.93 10.27 1.09
C PRO A 132 -4.97 9.27 0.57
N VAL A 133 -5.08 8.13 1.27
CA VAL A 133 -6.10 7.11 1.01
C VAL A 133 -7.35 7.45 1.79
#